data_AF-A0A8C8CN64-F1
#
_entry.id   AF-A0A8C8CN64-F1
#
_cell.length_a   1.000
_cell.length_b   1.000
_cell.length_c   1.000
_cell.angle_alpha   90.00
_cell.angle_beta   90.00
_cell.angle_gamma   90.00
#
_symmetry.space_group_name_H-M   'P 1'
#
loop_
_entity.id
_entity.type
_entity.pdbx_description
1 polymer ?
#
loop_
_entity_poly.entity_id
_entity_poly.type
_entity_poly.pdbx_seq_one_letter_code
_entity_poly.pdbx_strand_id
1 'polypeptide(L)'
;MMGSFSRQEFFHELVEGCLLPTAQQGLEQVWQLLVICLLCRLLWILGLPSYVKHLSTVAGGFYTLYLFFELHMVWVVLLSLLCYLILFLCRHSSNRATFLSITILIYLLMGELHMMDTTTWHKMRGSQMVVAMKAISLAFDLDRGVVANVPSPVEFMGYIYFVGTIIFGPWISFNSYREAIEGRKLSFSWIWKVCVSWVKSQLCLITSNCVAPYLFPYFIPIYGDKLLRNKTKRKIRWLLAYENALSFHFSNYFVGYLSETTTTLAGAGFTEEKDNLKCCLYKLNVKHARNLGTFSAILVTYTASALLHGLSFHLGAVLLSLGFITYIEHVLRKRLAAIFNACILSKKCQPNCSHKNNKVLWVYIINVAFSTLAVFHLAYLGSLFNSSVDYMDDDEESDVANHTIQKWSELSWASHWVTFGCWVLYRIIL
;
A
#
# COMPACT_ATOMS: atom_id res chain seq x y z
N MET A 1 -1.78 40.62 1.57
CA MET A 1 -2.46 40.88 2.85
C MET A 1 -3.66 39.95 2.92
N MET A 2 -3.50 38.74 3.43
CA MET A 2 -4.65 37.94 3.88
C MET A 2 -4.87 38.36 5.33
N GLY A 3 -5.96 39.08 5.59
CA GLY A 3 -6.36 39.50 6.93
C GLY A 3 -6.51 38.28 7.84
N SER A 4 -6.39 38.48 9.15
CA SER A 4 -6.64 37.42 10.12
C SER A 4 -8.06 36.92 9.96
N PHE A 5 -8.26 35.80 9.26
CA PHE A 5 -9.55 35.13 9.20
C PHE A 5 -10.06 34.95 10.63
N SER A 6 -11.30 35.35 10.89
CA SER A 6 -11.96 34.88 12.08
C SER A 6 -12.01 33.35 12.03
N ARG A 7 -11.90 32.66 13.17
CA ARG A 7 -11.92 31.18 13.20
C ARG A 7 -13.13 30.62 12.46
N GLN A 8 -14.26 31.32 12.52
CA GLN A 8 -15.50 30.93 11.86
C GLN A 8 -15.42 31.02 10.33
N GLU A 9 -14.85 32.09 9.77
CA GLU A 9 -14.67 32.22 8.31
C GLU A 9 -13.72 31.16 7.76
N PHE A 10 -12.63 30.85 8.49
CA PHE A 10 -11.71 29.77 8.10
C PHE A 10 -12.40 28.40 8.06
N PHE A 11 -13.22 28.07 9.07
CA PHE A 11 -13.97 26.80 9.07
C PHE A 11 -15.03 26.77 7.97
N HIS A 12 -15.69 27.89 7.69
CA HIS A 12 -16.67 27.99 6.60
C HIS A 12 -16.00 27.76 5.24
N GLU A 13 -14.88 28.43 4.98
CA GLU A 13 -14.10 28.28 3.75
C GLU A 13 -13.50 26.87 3.62
N LEU A 14 -13.08 26.23 4.71
CA LEU A 14 -12.62 24.84 4.68
C LEU A 14 -13.74 23.86 4.31
N VAL A 15 -14.94 24.08 4.84
CA VAL A 15 -16.11 23.22 4.60
C VAL A 15 -16.61 23.35 3.16
N GLU A 16 -16.87 24.58 2.72
CA GLU A 16 -17.40 24.82 1.37
C GLU A 16 -16.33 24.73 0.29
N GLY A 17 -15.10 25.17 0.58
CA GLY A 17 -14.01 25.24 -0.38
C GLY A 17 -13.26 23.93 -0.61
N CYS A 18 -13.20 23.04 0.39
CA CYS A 18 -12.43 21.79 0.26
C CYS A 18 -13.19 20.53 0.67
N LEU A 19 -13.82 20.50 1.85
CA LEU A 19 -14.39 19.27 2.41
C LEU A 19 -15.50 18.68 1.52
N LEU A 20 -16.51 19.48 1.20
CA LEU A 20 -17.64 19.06 0.39
C LEU A 20 -17.23 18.69 -1.07
N PRO A 21 -16.51 19.54 -1.82
CA PRO A 21 -16.11 19.19 -3.18
C PRO A 21 -15.20 17.97 -3.24
N THR A 22 -14.26 17.81 -2.29
CA THR A 22 -13.36 16.65 -2.26
C THR A 22 -14.14 15.36 -2.02
N ALA A 23 -15.08 15.35 -1.07
CA ALA A 23 -15.91 14.17 -0.79
C ALA A 23 -16.82 13.83 -1.98
N GLN A 24 -17.40 14.84 -2.62
CA GLN A 24 -18.26 14.65 -3.80
C GLN A 24 -17.47 14.10 -4.99
N GLN A 25 -16.31 14.69 -5.32
CA GLN A 25 -15.43 14.19 -6.39
C GLN A 25 -14.98 12.75 -6.12
N GLY A 26 -14.61 12.45 -4.87
CA GLY A 26 -14.24 11.09 -4.48
C GLY A 26 -15.37 10.08 -4.70
N LEU A 27 -16.62 10.46 -4.39
CA LEU A 27 -17.79 9.61 -4.64
C LEU A 27 -18.09 9.47 -6.14
N GLU A 28 -18.05 10.57 -6.90
CA GLU A 28 -18.32 10.58 -8.35
C GLU A 28 -17.38 9.67 -9.13
N GLN A 29 -16.13 9.51 -8.67
CA GLN A 29 -15.16 8.62 -9.29
C GLN A 29 -15.39 7.12 -8.98
N VAL A 30 -15.99 6.78 -7.83
CA VAL A 30 -16.03 5.39 -7.33
C VAL A 30 -17.42 4.78 -7.23
N TRP A 31 -18.49 5.57 -7.34
CA TRP A 31 -19.86 5.07 -7.14
C TRP A 31 -20.23 3.95 -8.12
N GLN A 32 -19.81 4.04 -9.39
CA GLN A 32 -20.07 3.00 -10.39
C GLN A 32 -19.44 1.66 -9.98
N LEU A 33 -18.20 1.69 -9.48
CA LEU A 33 -17.52 0.50 -8.97
C LEU A 33 -18.27 -0.12 -7.79
N LEU A 34 -18.75 0.70 -6.84
CA LEU A 34 -19.54 0.23 -5.70
C LEU A 34 -20.85 -0.44 -6.15
N VAL A 35 -21.55 0.16 -7.11
CA VAL A 35 -22.79 -0.40 -7.66
C VAL A 35 -22.52 -1.74 -8.34
N ILE A 36 -21.49 -1.85 -9.18
CA ILE A 36 -21.14 -3.12 -9.84
C ILE A 36 -20.77 -4.20 -8.81
N CYS A 37 -20.02 -3.85 -7.76
CA CYS A 37 -19.68 -4.79 -6.68
C CYS A 37 -20.94 -5.30 -5.97
N LEU A 38 -21.89 -4.42 -5.65
CA LEU A 38 -23.15 -4.77 -5.01
C LEU A 38 -24.01 -5.65 -5.92
N LEU A 39 -24.15 -5.29 -7.20
CA LEU A 39 -24.90 -6.07 -8.18
C LEU A 39 -24.32 -7.47 -8.35
N CYS A 40 -23.00 -7.59 -8.51
CA CYS A 40 -22.30 -8.88 -8.54
C CYS A 40 -22.59 -9.72 -7.29
N ARG A 41 -22.57 -9.09 -6.10
CA ARG A 41 -22.87 -9.79 -4.85
C ARG A 41 -24.31 -10.30 -4.80
N LEU A 42 -25.27 -9.50 -5.23
CA LEU A 42 -26.69 -9.89 -5.28
C LEU A 42 -26.89 -11.06 -6.27
N LEU A 43 -26.22 -11.04 -7.42
CA LEU A 43 -26.28 -12.14 -8.40
C LEU A 43 -25.77 -13.47 -7.83
N TRP A 44 -24.75 -13.47 -6.97
CA TRP A 44 -24.21 -14.72 -6.41
C TRP A 44 -25.12 -15.37 -5.35
N ILE A 45 -25.97 -14.58 -4.71
CA ILE A 45 -26.98 -15.05 -3.75
C ILE A 45 -28.10 -15.82 -4.46
N LEU A 46 -28.36 -15.53 -5.74
CA LEU A 46 -29.43 -16.18 -6.54
C LEU A 46 -29.17 -17.66 -6.88
N GLY A 47 -28.11 -18.28 -6.34
CA GLY A 47 -27.86 -19.71 -6.50
C GLY A 47 -27.49 -20.14 -7.93
N LEU A 48 -26.95 -19.22 -8.75
CA LEU A 48 -26.56 -19.51 -10.14
C LEU A 48 -25.47 -20.59 -10.25
N PRO A 49 -25.38 -21.32 -11.39
CA PRO A 49 -24.29 -22.26 -11.64
C PRO A 49 -22.91 -21.59 -11.55
N SER A 50 -21.90 -22.31 -11.05
CA SER A 50 -20.54 -21.75 -10.83
C SER A 50 -19.96 -21.10 -12.07
N TYR A 51 -20.14 -21.72 -13.24
CA TYR A 51 -19.67 -21.19 -14.52
C TYR A 51 -20.25 -19.80 -14.84
N VAL A 52 -21.56 -19.61 -14.62
CA VAL A 52 -22.24 -18.33 -14.85
C VAL A 52 -21.73 -17.27 -13.88
N LYS A 53 -21.46 -17.66 -12.63
CA LYS A 53 -20.88 -16.75 -11.64
C LYS A 53 -19.48 -16.28 -12.05
N HIS A 54 -18.59 -17.18 -12.49
CA HIS A 54 -17.28 -16.80 -12.99
C HIS A 54 -17.37 -15.91 -14.24
N LEU A 55 -18.22 -16.26 -15.20
CA LEU A 55 -18.40 -15.45 -16.41
C LEU A 55 -18.95 -14.05 -16.09
N SER A 56 -19.88 -13.94 -15.14
CA SER A 56 -20.39 -12.64 -14.67
C SER A 56 -19.29 -11.79 -14.02
N THR A 57 -18.38 -12.42 -13.27
CA THR A 57 -17.23 -11.70 -12.68
C THR A 57 -16.25 -11.22 -13.73
N VAL A 58 -16.01 -12.01 -14.78
CA VAL A 58 -15.17 -11.61 -15.92
C VAL A 58 -15.79 -10.41 -16.63
N ALA A 59 -17.08 -10.46 -16.95
CA ALA A 59 -17.77 -9.37 -17.62
C ALA A 59 -17.78 -8.09 -16.77
N GLY A 60 -18.12 -8.18 -15.49
CA GLY A 60 -18.11 -7.05 -14.57
C GLY A 60 -16.71 -6.47 -14.36
N GLY A 61 -15.69 -7.32 -14.29
CA GLY A 61 -14.30 -6.89 -14.14
C GLY A 61 -13.75 -6.21 -15.39
N PHE A 62 -14.07 -6.74 -16.57
CA PHE A 62 -13.71 -6.12 -17.86
C PHE A 62 -14.38 -4.76 -18.03
N TYR A 63 -15.67 -4.65 -17.72
CA TYR A 63 -16.39 -3.38 -17.72
C TYR A 63 -15.77 -2.37 -16.75
N THR A 64 -15.44 -2.80 -15.53
CA THR A 64 -14.78 -1.95 -14.54
C THR A 64 -13.40 -1.48 -15.02
N LEU A 65 -12.61 -2.36 -15.64
CA LEU A 65 -11.32 -1.98 -16.23
C LEU A 65 -11.48 -0.94 -17.34
N TYR A 66 -12.48 -1.09 -18.19
CA TYR A 66 -12.80 -0.13 -19.24
C TYR A 66 -13.21 1.24 -18.66
N LEU A 67 -14.02 1.25 -17.59
CA LEU A 67 -14.44 2.49 -16.94
C LEU A 67 -13.27 3.34 -16.40
N PHE A 68 -12.22 2.69 -15.86
CA PHE A 68 -11.09 3.40 -15.25
C PHE A 68 -9.91 3.64 -16.20
N PHE A 69 -9.68 2.74 -17.16
CA PHE A 69 -8.49 2.78 -18.03
C PHE A 69 -8.81 2.92 -19.52
N GLU A 70 -10.08 2.94 -19.91
CA GLU A 70 -10.53 3.04 -21.30
C GLU A 70 -9.81 1.99 -22.19
N LEU A 71 -9.12 2.41 -23.25
CA LEU A 71 -8.36 1.53 -24.15
C LEU A 71 -7.07 1.00 -23.52
N HIS A 72 -6.52 1.66 -22.49
CA HIS A 72 -5.28 1.23 -21.84
C HIS A 72 -5.45 -0.08 -21.05
N MET A 73 -6.69 -0.53 -20.81
CA MET A 73 -6.97 -1.83 -20.21
C MET A 73 -6.36 -3.01 -20.97
N VAL A 74 -6.08 -2.85 -22.27
CA VAL A 74 -5.48 -3.90 -23.13
C VAL A 74 -4.20 -4.45 -22.53
N TRP A 75 -3.36 -3.61 -21.90
CA TRP A 75 -2.11 -4.05 -21.28
C TRP A 75 -2.33 -4.94 -20.06
N VAL A 76 -3.30 -4.59 -19.21
CA VAL A 76 -3.70 -5.46 -18.08
C VAL A 76 -4.23 -6.79 -18.59
N VAL A 77 -4.99 -6.76 -19.69
CA VAL A 77 -5.53 -7.97 -20.33
C VAL A 77 -4.41 -8.84 -20.93
N LEU A 78 -3.46 -8.25 -21.65
CA LEU A 78 -2.30 -8.95 -22.22
C LEU A 78 -1.47 -9.63 -21.13
N LEU A 79 -1.23 -8.95 -20.01
CA LEU A 79 -0.54 -9.55 -18.86
C LEU A 79 -1.31 -10.77 -18.33
N SER A 80 -2.64 -10.69 -18.19
CA SER A 80 -3.45 -11.81 -17.71
C SER A 80 -3.40 -13.03 -18.64
N LEU A 81 -3.43 -12.79 -19.96
CA LEU A 81 -3.34 -13.83 -20.99
C LEU A 81 -1.97 -14.49 -20.98
N LEU A 82 -0.91 -13.69 -20.90
CA LEU A 82 0.46 -14.17 -20.75
C LEU A 82 0.61 -15.04 -19.49
N CYS A 83 0.07 -14.59 -18.35
CA CYS A 83 0.12 -15.35 -17.11
C CYS A 83 -0.56 -16.73 -17.24
N TYR A 84 -1.75 -16.79 -17.85
CA TYR A 84 -2.45 -18.05 -18.06
C TYR A 84 -1.70 -18.97 -19.04
N LEU A 85 -1.17 -18.42 -20.13
CA LEU A 85 -0.38 -19.16 -21.11
C LEU A 85 0.83 -19.82 -20.45
N ILE A 86 1.57 -19.07 -19.63
CA ILE A 86 2.73 -19.60 -18.92
C ILE A 86 2.33 -20.70 -17.91
N LEU A 87 1.26 -20.48 -17.14
CA LEU A 87 0.75 -21.49 -16.20
C LEU A 87 0.32 -22.77 -16.92
N PHE A 88 -0.29 -22.64 -18.09
CA PHE A 88 -0.72 -23.76 -18.92
C PHE A 88 0.48 -24.52 -19.50
N LEU A 89 1.44 -23.82 -20.11
CA LEU A 89 2.66 -24.43 -20.67
C LEU A 89 3.49 -25.12 -19.59
N CYS A 90 3.58 -24.52 -18.41
CA CYS A 90 4.34 -25.07 -17.29
C CYS A 90 3.51 -26.01 -16.41
N ARG A 91 2.30 -26.44 -16.80
CA ARG A 91 1.39 -27.23 -15.95
C ARG A 91 2.04 -28.45 -15.29
N HIS A 92 2.99 -29.09 -15.97
CA HIS A 92 3.69 -30.30 -15.54
C HIS A 92 5.03 -30.02 -14.83
N SER A 93 5.48 -28.77 -14.81
CA SER A 93 6.73 -28.37 -14.13
C SER A 93 6.50 -28.17 -12.64
N SER A 94 7.53 -28.46 -11.84
CA SER A 94 7.52 -28.21 -10.39
C SER A 94 7.87 -26.76 -10.02
N ASN A 95 8.36 -25.95 -10.96
CA ASN A 95 8.87 -24.59 -10.72
C ASN A 95 8.02 -23.52 -11.44
N ARG A 96 6.69 -23.70 -11.48
CA ARG A 96 5.77 -22.82 -12.24
C ARG A 96 5.82 -21.39 -11.72
N ALA A 97 5.85 -21.21 -10.41
CA ALA A 97 5.85 -19.91 -9.77
C ALA A 97 7.09 -19.09 -10.10
N THR A 98 8.26 -19.72 -10.12
CA THR A 98 9.52 -19.05 -10.46
C THR A 98 9.50 -18.55 -11.89
N PHE A 99 9.13 -19.41 -12.84
CA PHE A 99 9.10 -19.05 -14.26
C PHE A 99 8.07 -17.95 -14.52
N LEU A 100 6.86 -18.07 -13.97
CA LEU A 100 5.83 -17.04 -14.06
C LEU A 100 6.28 -15.71 -13.45
N SER A 101 6.93 -15.73 -12.28
CA SER A 101 7.42 -14.51 -11.61
C SER A 101 8.47 -13.78 -12.46
N ILE A 102 9.38 -14.52 -13.09
CA ILE A 102 10.39 -13.95 -13.98
C ILE A 102 9.72 -13.35 -15.23
N THR A 103 8.78 -14.07 -15.86
CA THR A 103 8.07 -13.55 -17.04
C THR A 103 7.29 -12.28 -16.74
N ILE A 104 6.58 -12.23 -15.60
CA ILE A 104 5.85 -11.05 -15.16
C ILE A 104 6.81 -9.89 -14.91
N LEU A 105 7.93 -10.13 -14.23
CA LEU A 105 8.92 -9.09 -13.97
C LEU A 105 9.48 -8.51 -15.28
N ILE A 106 9.83 -9.36 -16.24
CA ILE A 106 10.28 -8.92 -17.57
C ILE A 106 9.20 -8.08 -18.26
N TYR A 107 7.93 -8.53 -18.23
CA TYR A 107 6.82 -7.78 -18.84
C TYR A 107 6.66 -6.39 -18.22
N LEU A 108 6.69 -6.28 -16.89
CA LEU A 108 6.56 -5.01 -16.18
C LEU A 108 7.73 -4.07 -16.48
N LEU A 109 8.96 -4.58 -16.50
CA LEU A 109 10.16 -3.81 -16.83
C LEU A 109 10.19 -3.36 -18.30
N MET A 110 9.78 -4.23 -19.23
CA MET A 110 9.64 -3.86 -20.64
C MET A 110 8.58 -2.80 -20.85
N GLY A 111 7.48 -2.88 -20.10
CA GLY A 111 6.42 -1.88 -20.12
C GLY A 111 6.89 -0.50 -19.68
N GLU A 112 7.72 -0.45 -18.63
CA GLU A 112 8.28 0.78 -18.09
C GLU A 112 9.40 1.37 -18.95
N LEU A 113 10.27 0.55 -19.54
CA LEU A 113 11.45 1.03 -20.27
C LEU A 113 11.23 1.29 -21.76
N HIS A 114 10.27 0.62 -22.40
CA HIS A 114 10.21 0.60 -23.88
C HIS A 114 8.84 0.88 -24.51
N MET A 115 7.72 0.74 -23.78
CA MET A 115 6.43 0.53 -24.45
C MET A 115 5.41 1.66 -24.31
N MET A 116 5.52 2.59 -23.35
CA MET A 116 4.50 3.64 -23.15
C MET A 116 5.04 4.92 -22.49
N ASP A 117 4.34 6.04 -22.75
CA ASP A 117 4.44 7.27 -21.95
C ASP A 117 4.29 6.94 -20.46
N THR A 118 5.22 7.45 -19.66
CA THR A 118 5.33 7.20 -18.21
C THR A 118 4.02 7.50 -17.48
N THR A 119 3.35 8.59 -17.83
CA THR A 119 2.09 9.04 -17.23
C THR A 119 0.95 8.02 -17.40
N THR A 120 0.86 7.39 -18.56
CA THR A 120 -0.18 6.41 -18.86
C THR A 120 0.14 5.07 -18.23
N TRP A 121 1.41 4.67 -18.25
CA TRP A 121 1.89 3.47 -17.57
C TRP A 121 1.66 3.55 -16.05
N HIS A 122 1.96 4.69 -15.43
CA HIS A 122 1.80 4.92 -14.00
C HIS A 122 0.34 4.81 -13.55
N LYS A 123 -0.62 5.29 -14.36
CA LYS A 123 -2.06 5.16 -14.08
C LYS A 123 -2.51 3.71 -13.95
N MET A 124 -2.04 2.82 -14.84
CA MET A 124 -2.47 1.41 -14.87
C MET A 124 -1.62 0.47 -14.00
N ARG A 125 -0.46 0.94 -13.53
CA ARG A 125 0.52 0.15 -12.74
C ARG A 125 -0.13 -0.56 -11.55
N GLY A 126 -0.99 0.13 -10.80
CA GLY A 126 -1.67 -0.44 -9.63
C GLY A 126 -2.43 -1.73 -9.96
N SER A 127 -3.25 -1.72 -11.01
CA SER A 127 -4.03 -2.88 -11.46
C SER A 127 -3.14 -4.01 -11.97
N GLN A 128 -2.06 -3.69 -12.70
CA GLN A 128 -1.11 -4.70 -13.17
C GLN A 128 -0.42 -5.41 -12.00
N MET A 129 -0.03 -4.66 -10.96
CA MET A 129 0.55 -5.24 -9.74
C MET A 129 -0.44 -6.18 -9.04
N VAL A 130 -1.73 -5.84 -8.98
CA VAL A 130 -2.76 -6.75 -8.42
C VAL A 130 -2.85 -8.04 -9.23
N VAL A 131 -2.92 -7.96 -10.56
CA VAL A 131 -2.96 -9.13 -11.46
C VAL A 131 -1.71 -9.99 -11.26
N ALA A 132 -0.53 -9.38 -11.27
CA ALA A 132 0.75 -10.03 -11.04
C ALA A 132 0.78 -10.77 -9.69
N MET A 133 0.44 -10.08 -8.60
CA MET A 133 0.43 -10.66 -7.26
C MET A 133 -0.52 -11.84 -7.15
N LYS A 134 -1.73 -11.74 -7.72
CA LYS A 134 -2.71 -12.83 -7.75
C LYS A 134 -2.21 -14.05 -8.53
N ALA A 135 -1.64 -13.83 -9.72
CA ALA A 135 -1.14 -14.88 -10.60
C ALA A 135 0.08 -15.60 -9.99
N ILE A 136 1.06 -14.85 -9.47
CA ILE A 136 2.23 -15.39 -8.78
C ILE A 136 1.81 -16.22 -7.56
N SER A 137 0.86 -15.71 -6.77
CA SER A 137 0.37 -16.43 -5.59
C SER A 137 -0.32 -17.73 -5.94
N LEU A 138 -1.17 -17.72 -6.97
CA LEU A 138 -1.81 -18.93 -7.48
C LEU A 138 -0.77 -19.95 -7.94
N ALA A 139 0.29 -19.50 -8.63
CA ALA A 139 1.37 -20.38 -9.06
C ALA A 139 2.11 -21.02 -7.88
N PHE A 140 2.39 -20.26 -6.81
CA PHE A 140 3.00 -20.81 -5.60
C PHE A 140 2.07 -21.77 -4.85
N ASP A 141 0.76 -21.51 -4.84
CA ASP A 141 -0.22 -22.40 -4.23
C ASP A 141 -0.37 -23.71 -5.02
N LEU A 142 -0.22 -23.67 -6.35
CA LEU A 142 -0.12 -24.85 -7.21
C LEU A 142 1.17 -25.63 -6.94
N ASP A 143 2.32 -24.96 -6.84
CA ASP A 143 3.63 -25.60 -6.57
C ASP A 143 3.70 -26.27 -5.19
N ARG A 144 2.95 -25.76 -4.22
CA ARG A 144 2.80 -26.37 -2.88
C ARG A 144 1.73 -27.45 -2.81
N GLY A 145 0.96 -27.67 -3.88
CA GLY A 145 -0.17 -28.60 -3.88
C GLY A 145 -1.36 -28.18 -3.03
N VAL A 146 -1.47 -26.89 -2.67
CA VAL A 146 -2.66 -26.33 -1.97
C VAL A 146 -3.86 -26.32 -2.93
N VAL A 147 -3.60 -26.05 -4.20
CA VAL A 147 -4.58 -26.17 -5.30
C VAL A 147 -4.21 -27.37 -6.14
N ALA A 148 -5.13 -28.33 -6.29
CA ALA A 148 -4.83 -29.64 -6.88
C ALA A 148 -4.49 -29.59 -8.37
N ASN A 149 -5.12 -28.69 -9.14
CA ASN A 149 -4.95 -28.59 -10.59
C ASN A 149 -5.01 -27.13 -11.04
N VAL A 150 -4.41 -26.84 -12.19
CA VAL A 150 -4.53 -25.53 -12.85
C VAL A 150 -6.03 -25.25 -13.11
N PRO A 151 -6.58 -24.12 -12.63
CA PRO A 151 -7.98 -23.76 -12.86
C PRO A 151 -8.31 -23.64 -14.35
N SER A 152 -9.59 -23.80 -14.69
CA SER A 152 -10.05 -23.55 -16.07
C SER A 152 -9.81 -22.07 -16.47
N PRO A 153 -9.74 -21.75 -17.78
CA PRO A 153 -9.55 -20.36 -18.22
C PRO A 153 -10.57 -19.39 -17.62
N VAL A 154 -11.83 -19.83 -17.49
CA VAL A 154 -12.93 -18.99 -16.97
C VAL A 154 -12.79 -18.76 -15.47
N GLU A 155 -12.39 -19.78 -14.70
CA GLU A 155 -12.12 -19.63 -13.26
C GLU A 155 -10.89 -18.75 -13.00
N PHE A 156 -9.83 -18.92 -13.80
CA PHE A 156 -8.64 -18.09 -13.70
C PHE A 156 -8.95 -16.63 -14.03
N MET A 157 -9.60 -16.38 -15.16
CA MET A 157 -9.97 -15.02 -15.57
C MET A 157 -10.96 -14.39 -14.58
N GLY A 158 -11.92 -15.15 -14.05
CA GLY A 158 -12.84 -14.67 -13.03
C GLY A 158 -12.12 -14.29 -11.73
N TYR A 159 -11.09 -15.04 -11.32
CA TYR A 159 -10.28 -14.73 -10.15
C TYR A 159 -9.43 -13.47 -10.36
N ILE A 160 -8.78 -13.35 -11.51
CA ILE A 160 -7.96 -12.19 -11.86
C ILE A 160 -8.85 -10.93 -11.93
N TYR A 161 -9.93 -10.99 -12.71
CA TYR A 161 -10.87 -9.89 -12.93
C TYR A 161 -11.96 -9.76 -11.87
N PHE A 162 -11.74 -10.28 -10.67
CA PHE A 162 -12.72 -10.11 -9.59
C PHE A 162 -12.97 -8.62 -9.30
N VAL A 163 -14.19 -8.17 -9.57
CA VAL A 163 -14.63 -6.76 -9.56
C VAL A 163 -14.18 -6.00 -8.31
N GLY A 164 -14.38 -6.58 -7.13
CA GLY A 164 -14.06 -5.91 -5.86
C GLY A 164 -12.57 -5.64 -5.66
N THR A 165 -11.70 -6.25 -6.48
CA THR A 165 -10.25 -6.17 -6.31
C THR A 165 -9.45 -5.68 -7.52
N ILE A 166 -10.03 -5.62 -8.72
CA ILE A 166 -9.23 -5.42 -9.95
C ILE A 166 -8.59 -4.03 -10.06
N ILE A 167 -9.24 -2.98 -9.53
CA ILE A 167 -8.72 -1.60 -9.60
C ILE A 167 -7.87 -1.25 -8.38
N PHE A 168 -8.50 -1.20 -7.19
CA PHE A 168 -7.84 -0.78 -5.94
C PHE A 168 -7.55 -1.93 -4.98
N GLY A 169 -7.96 -3.15 -5.33
CA GLY A 169 -8.13 -4.25 -4.40
C GLY A 169 -6.90 -4.70 -3.64
N PRO A 170 -7.06 -5.12 -2.37
CA PRO A 170 -6.03 -5.93 -1.75
C PRO A 170 -5.91 -7.26 -2.49
N TRP A 171 -4.73 -7.87 -2.37
CA TRP A 171 -4.57 -9.26 -2.76
C TRP A 171 -5.56 -10.14 -1.98
N ILE A 172 -6.17 -11.09 -2.68
CA ILE A 172 -6.98 -12.17 -2.10
C ILE A 172 -6.46 -13.51 -2.63
N SER A 173 -6.55 -14.56 -1.81
CA SER A 173 -6.20 -15.91 -2.26
C SER A 173 -7.28 -16.49 -3.18
N PHE A 174 -6.91 -17.47 -4.01
CA PHE A 174 -7.87 -18.14 -4.90
C PHE A 174 -9.01 -18.84 -4.12
N ASN A 175 -8.71 -19.42 -2.95
CA ASN A 175 -9.72 -20.04 -2.09
C ASN A 175 -10.70 -19.00 -1.53
N SER A 176 -10.20 -17.84 -1.08
CA SER A 176 -11.06 -16.75 -0.62
C SER A 176 -11.97 -16.19 -1.71
N TYR A 177 -11.49 -16.16 -2.96
CA TYR A 177 -12.33 -15.82 -4.11
C TYR A 177 -13.44 -16.84 -4.36
N ARG A 178 -13.14 -18.14 -4.28
CA ARG A 178 -14.15 -19.19 -4.42
C ARG A 178 -15.24 -19.08 -3.34
N GLU A 179 -14.84 -18.87 -2.09
CA GLU A 179 -15.79 -18.64 -0.98
C GLU A 179 -16.67 -17.39 -1.19
N ALA A 180 -16.12 -16.34 -1.81
CA ALA A 180 -16.89 -15.13 -2.11
C ALA A 180 -18.00 -15.42 -3.12
N ILE A 181 -17.70 -16.21 -4.16
CA ILE A 181 -18.63 -16.62 -5.23
C ILE A 181 -19.70 -17.61 -4.75
N GLU A 182 -19.40 -18.44 -3.76
CA GLU A 182 -20.38 -19.34 -3.16
C GLU A 182 -21.59 -18.59 -2.57
N GLY A 183 -21.44 -17.29 -2.24
CA GLY A 183 -22.57 -16.40 -2.00
C GLY A 183 -23.19 -16.52 -0.60
N ARG A 184 -22.39 -16.32 0.45
CA ARG A 184 -22.89 -16.28 1.84
C ARG A 184 -24.02 -15.25 2.01
N LYS A 185 -25.01 -15.56 2.86
CA LYS A 185 -26.14 -14.65 3.16
C LYS A 185 -25.66 -13.29 3.67
N LEU A 186 -26.40 -12.23 3.34
CA LEU A 186 -26.13 -10.89 3.85
C LEU A 186 -26.44 -10.84 5.34
N SER A 187 -25.47 -10.37 6.13
CA SER A 187 -25.60 -10.16 7.58
C SER A 187 -25.59 -8.67 7.89
N PHE A 188 -26.21 -8.26 9.00
CA PHE A 188 -26.14 -6.88 9.47
C PHE A 188 -24.70 -6.47 9.79
N SER A 189 -23.89 -7.38 10.34
CA SER A 189 -22.46 -7.16 10.59
C SER A 189 -21.67 -6.86 9.32
N TRP A 190 -22.10 -7.39 8.17
CA TRP A 190 -21.49 -7.10 6.88
C TRP A 190 -21.77 -5.67 6.42
N ILE A 191 -23.04 -5.23 6.49
CA ILE A 191 -23.43 -3.84 6.16
C ILE A 191 -22.66 -2.87 7.05
N TRP A 192 -22.63 -3.15 8.36
CA TRP A 192 -21.90 -2.32 9.31
C TRP A 192 -20.41 -2.22 8.96
N LYS A 193 -19.77 -3.33 8.59
CA LYS A 193 -18.36 -3.33 8.15
C LYS A 193 -18.16 -2.46 6.91
N VAL A 194 -18.99 -2.63 5.87
CA VAL A 194 -18.93 -1.84 4.63
C VAL A 194 -19.07 -0.35 4.94
N CYS A 195 -20.07 0.04 5.75
CA CYS A 195 -20.29 1.43 6.13
C CYS A 195 -19.11 2.00 6.92
N VAL A 196 -18.56 1.27 7.89
CA VAL A 196 -17.42 1.74 8.70
C VAL A 196 -16.15 1.89 7.85
N SER A 197 -15.86 0.94 6.96
CA SER A 197 -14.69 1.04 6.06
C SER A 197 -14.86 2.19 5.06
N TRP A 198 -16.07 2.42 4.55
CA TRP A 198 -16.36 3.56 3.68
C TRP A 198 -16.15 4.90 4.39
N VAL A 199 -16.69 5.06 5.61
CA VAL A 199 -16.51 6.29 6.40
C VAL A 199 -15.04 6.54 6.71
N LYS A 200 -14.27 5.50 7.08
CA LYS A 200 -12.82 5.62 7.28
C LYS A 200 -12.10 6.07 6.00
N SER A 201 -12.48 5.54 4.84
CA SER A 201 -11.94 5.93 3.55
C SER A 201 -12.17 7.43 3.30
N GLN A 202 -13.42 7.91 3.44
CA GLN A 202 -13.74 9.33 3.24
C GLN A 202 -13.02 10.26 4.22
N LEU A 203 -12.92 9.88 5.50
CA LEU A 203 -12.14 10.63 6.49
C LEU A 203 -10.65 10.73 6.11
N CYS A 204 -10.08 9.66 5.55
CA CYS A 204 -8.70 9.68 5.07
C CYS A 204 -8.51 10.61 3.88
N LEU A 205 -9.42 10.60 2.90
CA LEU A 205 -9.39 11.48 1.73
C LEU A 205 -9.48 12.96 2.12
N ILE A 206 -10.39 13.28 3.05
CA ILE A 206 -10.53 14.60 3.63
C ILE A 206 -9.24 15.01 4.37
N THR A 207 -8.64 14.08 5.10
CA THR A 207 -7.43 14.36 5.86
C THR A 207 -6.24 14.64 4.93
N SER A 208 -6.10 13.91 3.82
CA SER A 208 -5.01 14.10 2.87
C SER A 208 -5.10 15.40 2.08
N ASN A 209 -6.31 15.77 1.64
CA ASN A 209 -6.49 16.87 0.70
C ASN A 209 -6.90 18.19 1.37
N CYS A 210 -7.60 18.13 2.50
CA CYS A 210 -8.12 19.33 3.18
C CYS A 210 -7.46 19.58 4.52
N VAL A 211 -7.33 18.56 5.39
CA VAL A 211 -6.79 18.81 6.74
C VAL A 211 -5.29 19.05 6.68
N ALA A 212 -4.51 18.22 5.99
CA ALA A 212 -3.06 18.42 5.93
C ALA A 212 -2.70 19.80 5.32
N PRO A 213 -3.19 20.20 4.14
CA PRO A 213 -2.75 21.46 3.52
C PRO A 213 -3.25 22.72 4.22
N TYR A 214 -4.39 22.68 4.92
CA TYR A 214 -4.97 23.87 5.57
C TYR A 214 -4.57 24.01 7.05
N LEU A 215 -4.32 22.90 7.76
CA LEU A 215 -4.01 22.93 9.19
C LEU A 215 -2.60 23.47 9.47
N PHE A 216 -1.61 23.15 8.63
CA PHE A 216 -0.22 23.59 8.84
C PHE A 216 0.01 25.09 8.60
N PRO A 217 -0.54 25.71 7.54
CA PRO A 217 -0.49 27.16 7.36
C PRO A 217 -1.26 27.93 8.45
N TYR A 218 -2.32 27.35 9.02
CA TYR A 218 -3.10 27.98 10.10
C TYR A 218 -2.30 28.12 11.40
N PHE A 219 -1.50 27.10 11.78
CA PHE A 219 -0.69 27.14 13.00
C PHE A 219 0.64 27.89 12.87
N ILE A 220 1.07 28.20 11.64
CA ILE A 220 2.35 28.85 11.37
C ILE A 220 2.11 29.99 10.37
N PRO A 221 1.95 31.24 10.81
CA PRO A 221 1.86 32.36 9.87
C PRO A 221 3.17 32.45 9.10
N ILE A 222 3.13 32.08 7.82
CA ILE A 222 4.22 32.23 6.85
C ILE A 222 4.29 33.73 6.48
N TYR A 223 4.70 34.56 7.44
CA TYR A 223 4.98 35.97 7.20
C TYR A 223 6.50 36.18 7.29
N GLY A 224 7.14 36.36 6.12
CA GLY A 224 8.47 36.93 5.99
C GLY A 224 9.62 35.93 5.84
N ASP A 225 9.73 35.29 4.68
CA ASP A 225 10.81 34.36 4.32
C ASP A 225 12.24 34.97 4.42
N LYS A 226 12.32 36.30 4.37
CA LYS A 226 13.59 37.05 4.32
C LYS A 226 14.25 37.30 5.69
N LEU A 227 13.61 37.04 6.83
CA LEU A 227 14.16 37.37 8.16
C LEU A 227 14.20 36.22 9.19
N LEU A 228 13.93 34.98 8.77
CA LEU A 228 13.83 33.85 9.70
C LEU A 228 15.21 33.29 10.10
N ARG A 229 15.47 33.20 11.41
CA ARG A 229 16.66 32.55 12.01
C ARG A 229 16.82 31.12 11.48
N ASN A 230 18.05 30.65 11.27
CA ASN A 230 18.35 29.30 10.75
C ASN A 230 17.62 28.14 11.49
N LYS A 231 17.45 28.25 12.83
CA LYS A 231 16.68 27.27 13.61
C LYS A 231 15.20 27.23 13.23
N THR A 232 14.61 28.38 12.89
CA THR A 232 13.21 28.50 12.48
C THR A 232 13.02 27.96 11.07
N LYS A 233 13.95 28.27 10.14
CA LYS A 233 13.96 27.68 8.79
C LYS A 233 13.99 26.15 8.82
N ARG A 234 14.82 25.55 9.69
CA ARG A 234 14.89 24.09 9.85
C ARG A 234 13.56 23.51 10.36
N LYS A 235 12.91 24.15 11.33
CA LYS A 235 11.60 23.72 11.84
C LYS A 235 10.54 23.75 10.74
N ILE A 236 10.51 24.81 9.93
CA ILE A 236 9.56 24.95 8.80
C ILE A 236 9.77 23.82 7.79
N ARG A 237 11.02 23.52 7.39
CA ARG A 237 11.30 22.41 6.47
C ARG A 237 10.82 21.05 7.00
N TRP A 238 10.99 20.77 8.29
CA TRP A 238 10.48 19.54 8.90
C TRP A 238 8.95 19.49 8.98
N LEU A 239 8.30 20.63 9.19
CA LEU A 239 6.84 20.71 9.22
C LEU A 239 6.26 20.49 7.83
N LEU A 240 6.85 21.09 6.79
CA LEU A 240 6.47 20.83 5.40
C LEU A 240 6.74 19.37 5.01
N ALA A 241 7.87 18.80 5.42
CA ALA A 241 8.17 17.38 5.21
C ALA A 241 7.12 16.46 5.88
N TYR A 242 6.68 16.82 7.09
CA TYR A 242 5.64 16.09 7.80
C TYR A 242 4.27 16.26 7.15
N GLU A 243 3.91 17.45 6.69
CA GLU A 243 2.68 17.73 5.94
C GLU A 243 2.58 16.86 4.67
N ASN A 244 3.63 16.84 3.86
CA ASN A 244 3.68 16.04 2.63
C ASN A 244 3.57 14.55 2.94
N ALA A 245 4.33 14.07 3.94
CA ALA A 245 4.26 12.68 4.36
C ALA A 245 2.87 12.31 4.89
N LEU A 246 2.23 13.20 5.66
CA LEU A 246 0.88 13.00 6.16
C LEU A 246 -0.12 12.87 5.01
N SER A 247 -0.11 13.81 4.05
CA SER A 247 -0.99 13.78 2.89
C SER A 247 -0.81 12.49 2.08
N PHE A 248 0.43 12.12 1.77
CA PHE A 248 0.75 10.88 1.05
C PHE A 248 0.31 9.60 1.79
N HIS A 249 0.51 9.52 3.10
CA HIS A 249 0.09 8.34 3.85
C HIS A 249 -1.44 8.24 3.95
N PHE A 250 -2.13 9.36 4.17
CA PHE A 250 -3.58 9.38 4.25
C PHE A 250 -4.25 9.10 2.90
N SER A 251 -3.68 9.52 1.77
CA SER A 251 -4.18 9.14 0.44
C SER A 251 -4.03 7.63 0.19
N ASN A 252 -2.90 7.03 0.61
CA ASN A 252 -2.73 5.57 0.57
C ASN A 252 -3.72 4.83 1.49
N TYR A 253 -4.00 5.37 2.69
CA TYR A 253 -5.02 4.81 3.58
C TYR A 253 -6.42 4.94 3.00
N PHE A 254 -6.73 6.03 2.29
CA PHE A 254 -7.98 6.17 1.55
C PHE A 254 -8.16 5.03 0.55
N VAL A 255 -7.16 4.77 -0.30
CA VAL A 255 -7.18 3.66 -1.27
C VAL A 255 -7.28 2.31 -0.55
N GLY A 256 -6.56 2.13 0.56
CA GLY A 256 -6.62 0.92 1.39
C GLY A 256 -8.02 0.63 1.93
N TYR A 257 -8.68 1.62 2.57
CA TYR A 257 -10.04 1.43 3.09
C TYR A 257 -11.11 1.38 1.99
N LEU A 258 -10.90 2.08 0.86
CA LEU A 258 -11.76 1.95 -0.31
C LEU A 258 -11.70 0.53 -0.86
N SER A 259 -10.50 -0.04 -0.97
CA SER A 259 -10.28 -1.41 -1.41
C SER A 259 -10.90 -2.45 -0.47
N GLU A 260 -10.87 -2.19 0.84
CA GLU A 260 -11.57 -3.01 1.83
C GLU A 260 -13.08 -2.92 1.60
N THR A 261 -13.60 -1.72 1.34
CA THR A 261 -15.02 -1.47 1.07
C THR A 261 -15.47 -2.23 -0.19
N THR A 262 -14.75 -2.12 -1.32
CA THR A 262 -15.10 -2.80 -2.57
C THR A 262 -15.00 -4.32 -2.45
N THR A 263 -13.97 -4.82 -1.75
CA THR A 263 -13.75 -6.26 -1.56
C THR A 263 -14.82 -6.87 -0.66
N THR A 264 -15.13 -6.20 0.46
CA THR A 264 -16.19 -6.63 1.37
C THR A 264 -17.56 -6.50 0.74
N LEU A 265 -17.83 -5.45 -0.04
CA LEU A 265 -19.06 -5.26 -0.79
C LEU A 265 -19.26 -6.37 -1.84
N ALA A 266 -18.20 -6.73 -2.57
CA ALA A 266 -18.20 -7.90 -3.44
C ALA A 266 -18.31 -9.21 -2.65
N GLY A 267 -18.05 -9.24 -1.34
CA GLY A 267 -18.27 -10.39 -0.47
C GLY A 267 -17.04 -11.25 -0.19
N ALA A 268 -15.84 -10.75 -0.49
CA ALA A 268 -14.57 -11.32 -0.03
C ALA A 268 -14.06 -10.56 1.22
N GLY A 269 -13.27 -11.20 2.09
CA GLY A 269 -12.64 -10.50 3.23
C GLY A 269 -13.53 -10.26 4.47
N PHE A 270 -14.75 -10.82 4.50
CA PHE A 270 -15.56 -10.91 5.71
C PHE A 270 -15.27 -12.23 6.44
N THR A 271 -14.40 -12.18 7.44
CA THR A 271 -14.26 -13.21 8.48
C THR A 271 -14.53 -12.54 9.82
N GLU A 272 -15.38 -13.13 10.67
CA GLU A 272 -15.67 -12.62 12.03
C GLU A 272 -14.44 -12.66 12.94
N GLU A 273 -13.37 -13.34 12.51
CA GLU A 273 -12.08 -13.34 13.19
C GLU A 273 -11.26 -12.09 12.85
N LYS A 274 -11.30 -11.15 13.80
CA LYS A 274 -10.40 -10.00 14.02
C LYS A 274 -9.26 -9.82 13.01
N ASP A 275 -9.44 -8.79 12.18
CA ASP A 275 -8.45 -7.88 11.62
C ASP A 275 -6.98 -8.22 11.93
N ASN A 276 -6.35 -8.86 10.95
CA ASN A 276 -4.96 -8.58 10.60
C ASN A 276 -4.82 -8.82 9.10
N LEU A 277 -5.23 -7.84 8.30
CA LEU A 277 -4.78 -7.72 6.91
C LEU A 277 -3.28 -7.38 6.92
N LYS A 278 -2.45 -8.31 7.39
CA LYS A 278 -1.00 -8.24 7.24
C LYS A 278 -0.67 -8.72 5.83
N CYS A 279 0.07 -7.86 5.15
CA CYS A 279 0.27 -7.79 3.71
C CYS A 279 1.02 -8.99 3.08
N CYS A 280 0.58 -9.42 1.91
CA CYS A 280 0.90 -10.70 1.28
C CYS A 280 2.34 -10.84 0.78
N LEU A 281 3.08 -9.74 0.69
CA LEU A 281 4.54 -9.74 0.49
C LEU A 281 5.27 -10.59 1.55
N TYR A 282 4.77 -10.63 2.80
CA TYR A 282 5.43 -11.42 3.84
C TYR A 282 5.25 -12.94 3.67
N LYS A 283 4.18 -13.43 3.01
CA LYS A 283 3.96 -14.89 2.91
C LYS A 283 4.72 -15.55 1.76
N LEU A 284 4.95 -14.83 0.68
CA LEU A 284 5.55 -15.39 -0.54
C LEU A 284 7.09 -15.32 -0.50
N ASN A 285 7.67 -14.16 -0.18
CA ASN A 285 9.13 -14.01 -0.14
C ASN A 285 9.78 -14.47 1.18
N VAL A 286 9.14 -14.24 2.33
CA VAL A 286 9.82 -14.43 3.63
C VAL A 286 9.98 -15.89 4.01
N LYS A 287 9.18 -16.83 3.47
CA LYS A 287 9.31 -18.26 3.82
C LYS A 287 10.52 -18.91 3.14
N HIS A 288 10.79 -18.60 1.87
CA HIS A 288 11.99 -19.07 1.17
C HIS A 288 13.25 -18.31 1.63
N ALA A 289 13.15 -16.99 1.79
CA ALA A 289 14.31 -16.17 2.13
C ALA A 289 14.69 -16.23 3.62
N ARG A 290 13.82 -16.72 4.52
CA ARG A 290 14.17 -16.95 5.94
C ARG A 290 15.30 -17.96 6.12
N ASN A 291 15.46 -18.91 5.21
CA ASN A 291 16.54 -19.89 5.26
C ASN A 291 17.91 -19.23 4.98
N LEU A 292 17.94 -18.06 4.33
CA LEU A 292 19.13 -17.26 4.02
C LEU A 292 19.45 -16.21 5.12
N GLY A 293 18.70 -16.20 6.22
CA GLY A 293 18.84 -15.24 7.31
C GLY A 293 17.90 -14.04 7.21
N THR A 294 17.64 -13.38 8.35
CA THR A 294 16.62 -12.30 8.45
C THR A 294 16.97 -11.08 7.61
N PHE A 295 18.26 -10.73 7.51
CA PHE A 295 18.72 -9.59 6.71
C PHE A 295 18.53 -9.81 5.21
N SER A 296 18.98 -10.96 4.70
CA SER A 296 18.81 -11.33 3.28
C SER A 296 17.32 -11.39 2.90
N ALA A 297 16.47 -11.93 3.79
CA ALA A 297 15.02 -11.95 3.57
C ALA A 297 14.40 -10.57 3.45
N ILE A 298 14.81 -9.62 4.29
CA ILE A 298 14.33 -8.24 4.23
C ILE A 298 14.79 -7.59 2.93
N LEU A 299 16.08 -7.69 2.61
CA LEU A 299 16.65 -7.08 1.41
C LEU A 299 15.96 -7.60 0.13
N VAL A 300 15.86 -8.92 -0.03
CA VAL A 300 15.17 -9.53 -1.19
C VAL A 300 13.71 -9.09 -1.27
N THR A 301 13.01 -8.99 -0.14
CA THR A 301 11.60 -8.55 -0.12
C THR A 301 11.45 -7.11 -0.60
N TYR A 302 12.28 -6.19 -0.09
CA TYR A 302 12.22 -4.79 -0.50
C TYR A 302 12.73 -4.56 -1.93
N THR A 303 13.76 -5.30 -2.38
CA THR A 303 14.22 -5.26 -3.77
C THR A 303 13.14 -5.77 -4.73
N ALA A 304 12.51 -6.91 -4.42
CA ALA A 304 11.41 -7.43 -5.24
C ALA A 304 10.21 -6.47 -5.25
N SER A 305 9.90 -5.84 -4.10
CA SER A 305 8.85 -4.82 -4.02
C SER A 305 9.19 -3.60 -4.88
N ALA A 306 10.43 -3.10 -4.82
CA ALA A 306 10.88 -1.98 -5.65
C ALA A 306 10.77 -2.30 -7.13
N LEU A 307 11.27 -3.47 -7.56
CA LEU A 307 11.18 -3.91 -8.96
C LEU A 307 9.74 -4.04 -9.47
N LEU A 308 8.80 -4.50 -8.64
CA LEU A 308 7.38 -4.56 -9.03
C LEU A 308 6.75 -3.17 -9.15
N HIS A 309 7.24 -2.20 -8.37
CA HIS A 309 6.79 -0.82 -8.44
C HIS A 309 7.48 -0.02 -9.54
N GLY A 310 8.46 -0.62 -10.22
CA GLY A 310 9.23 -0.05 -11.32
C GLY A 310 10.62 0.45 -10.92
N LEU A 311 11.43 0.80 -11.91
CA LEU A 311 12.81 1.26 -11.79
C LEU A 311 12.94 2.73 -11.37
N SER A 312 11.89 3.34 -10.81
CA SER A 312 11.97 4.71 -10.29
C SER A 312 12.99 4.82 -9.14
N PHE A 313 13.99 5.71 -9.32
CA PHE A 313 15.03 5.95 -8.32
C PHE A 313 14.46 6.36 -6.95
N HIS A 314 13.43 7.21 -6.93
CA HIS A 314 12.80 7.73 -5.71
C HIS A 314 12.25 6.61 -4.83
N LEU A 315 11.43 5.75 -5.44
CA LEU A 315 10.73 4.68 -4.73
C LEU A 315 11.71 3.58 -4.33
N GLY A 316 12.68 3.25 -5.20
CA GLY A 316 13.77 2.34 -4.88
C GLY A 316 14.60 2.81 -3.69
N ALA A 317 15.04 4.07 -3.69
CA ALA A 317 15.82 4.67 -2.62
C ALA A 317 15.05 4.69 -1.28
N VAL A 318 13.75 5.04 -1.31
CA VAL A 318 12.89 5.02 -0.12
C VAL A 318 12.69 3.61 0.42
N LEU A 319 12.33 2.65 -0.43
CA LEU A 319 12.03 1.27 -0.02
C LEU A 319 13.26 0.55 0.53
N LEU A 320 14.43 0.72 -0.12
CA LEU A 320 15.68 0.14 0.36
C LEU A 320 16.12 0.78 1.68
N SER A 321 16.01 2.12 1.81
CA SER A 321 16.30 2.82 3.06
C SER A 321 15.38 2.36 4.19
N LEU A 322 14.08 2.21 3.91
CA LEU A 322 13.10 1.68 4.87
C LEU A 322 13.45 0.25 5.29
N GLY A 323 13.88 -0.60 4.37
CA GLY A 323 14.34 -1.96 4.68
C GLY A 323 15.53 -1.97 5.65
N PHE A 324 16.49 -1.07 5.46
CA PHE A 324 17.66 -0.96 6.34
C PHE A 324 17.30 -0.39 7.72
N ILE A 325 16.49 0.69 7.76
CA ILE A 325 16.00 1.31 9.00
C ILE A 325 15.23 0.30 9.85
N THR A 326 14.28 -0.41 9.23
CA THR A 326 13.45 -1.41 9.93
C THR A 326 14.28 -2.59 10.43
N TYR A 327 15.30 -3.02 9.69
CA TYR A 327 16.23 -4.06 10.14
C TYR A 327 17.02 -3.62 11.38
N ILE A 328 17.63 -2.43 11.36
CA ILE A 328 18.40 -1.92 12.49
C ILE A 328 17.52 -1.77 13.73
N GLU A 329 16.34 -1.17 13.58
CA GLU A 329 15.38 -1.03 14.68
C GLU A 329 14.97 -2.41 15.24
N HIS A 330 14.68 -3.38 14.36
CA HIS A 330 14.30 -4.73 14.76
C HIS A 330 15.37 -5.40 15.61
N VAL A 331 16.63 -5.36 15.16
CA VAL A 331 17.74 -6.03 15.84
C VAL A 331 18.08 -5.30 17.15
N LEU A 332 18.05 -3.97 17.18
CA LEU A 332 18.25 -3.17 18.39
C LEU A 332 17.18 -3.47 19.45
N ARG A 333 15.89 -3.42 19.09
CA ARG A 333 14.78 -3.77 19.99
C ARG A 333 14.90 -5.20 20.53
N LYS A 334 15.31 -6.15 19.68
CA LYS A 334 15.49 -7.55 20.08
C LYS A 334 16.59 -7.71 21.13
N ARG A 335 17.71 -7.00 21.00
CA ARG A 335 18.79 -7.02 22.01
C ARG A 335 18.40 -6.35 23.30
N LEU A 336 17.83 -5.15 23.23
CA LEU A 336 17.35 -4.45 24.41
C LEU A 336 16.29 -5.27 25.16
N ALA A 337 15.42 -6.02 24.45
CA ALA A 337 14.42 -6.88 25.07
C ALA A 337 15.06 -8.02 25.87
N ALA A 338 16.16 -8.59 25.36
CA ALA A 338 16.92 -9.63 26.04
C ALA A 338 17.65 -9.09 27.28
N ILE A 339 18.31 -7.93 27.16
CA ILE A 339 19.09 -7.31 28.26
C ILE A 339 18.17 -6.89 29.41
N PHE A 340 17.08 -6.18 29.09
CA PHE A 340 16.15 -5.68 30.11
C PHE A 340 15.04 -6.66 30.48
N ASN A 341 15.03 -7.86 29.88
CA ASN A 341 13.97 -8.85 30.01
C ASN A 341 12.56 -8.21 29.92
N ALA A 342 12.34 -7.42 28.87
CA ALA A 342 11.24 -6.48 28.75
C ALA A 342 10.46 -6.56 27.42
N CYS A 343 9.17 -6.23 27.47
CA CYS A 343 8.26 -6.23 26.31
C CYS A 343 8.43 -5.02 25.39
N ILE A 344 9.60 -4.89 24.74
CA ILE A 344 9.92 -3.77 23.82
C ILE A 344 10.01 -4.18 22.33
N LEU A 345 9.65 -5.42 22.02
CA LEU A 345 9.59 -5.92 20.65
C LEU A 345 8.55 -5.13 19.83
N SER A 346 8.82 -4.97 18.53
CA SER A 346 7.92 -4.27 17.59
C SER A 346 6.51 -4.90 17.51
N LYS A 347 6.40 -6.22 17.69
CA LYS A 347 5.11 -6.91 17.80
C LYS A 347 4.69 -7.04 19.26
N LYS A 348 3.40 -6.84 19.52
CA LYS A 348 2.80 -7.10 20.83
C LYS A 348 3.17 -8.51 21.29
N CYS A 349 3.76 -8.61 22.48
CA CYS A 349 4.08 -9.88 23.10
C CYS A 349 2.79 -10.68 23.35
N GLN A 350 2.89 -12.01 23.27
CA GLN A 350 1.78 -12.88 23.66
C GLN A 350 1.44 -12.69 25.15
N PRO A 351 0.19 -12.94 25.57
CA PRO A 351 -0.24 -12.72 26.95
C PRO A 351 0.58 -13.51 27.99
N ASN A 352 1.14 -14.67 27.61
CA ASN A 352 2.03 -15.49 28.46
C ASN A 352 3.51 -15.34 28.08
N CYS A 353 4.00 -14.11 27.88
CA CYS A 353 5.41 -13.91 27.57
C CYS A 353 6.31 -14.13 28.81
N SER A 354 7.51 -14.69 28.60
CA SER A 354 8.52 -14.92 29.64
C SER A 354 9.23 -13.66 30.14
N HIS A 355 8.89 -12.48 29.60
CA HIS A 355 9.51 -11.22 30.00
C HIS A 355 9.03 -10.78 31.38
N LYS A 356 9.99 -10.54 32.29
CA LYS A 356 9.72 -10.06 33.66
C LYS A 356 9.10 -8.65 33.66
N ASN A 357 9.53 -7.80 32.74
CA ASN A 357 9.11 -6.39 32.66
C ASN A 357 8.07 -6.19 31.55
N ASN A 358 6.79 -6.47 31.84
CA ASN A 358 5.70 -6.44 30.85
C ASN A 358 4.76 -5.22 30.94
N LYS A 359 4.49 -4.71 32.15
CA LYS A 359 3.51 -3.62 32.41
C LYS A 359 4.13 -2.43 33.14
N VAL A 360 5.44 -2.24 33.03
CA VAL A 360 6.14 -1.17 33.74
C VAL A 360 6.20 0.11 32.92
N LEU A 361 6.05 1.27 33.56
CA LEU A 361 5.99 2.58 32.90
C LEU A 361 7.18 2.83 31.96
N TRP A 362 8.41 2.49 32.36
CA TRP A 362 9.59 2.69 31.51
C TRP A 362 9.55 1.86 30.22
N VAL A 363 8.90 0.70 30.21
CA VAL A 363 8.72 -0.13 29.00
C VAL A 363 7.79 0.59 28.02
N TYR A 364 6.72 1.22 28.52
CA TYR A 364 5.86 2.07 27.72
C TYR A 364 6.60 3.28 27.16
N ILE A 365 7.43 3.94 27.97
CA ILE A 365 8.25 5.08 27.52
C ILE A 365 9.20 4.66 26.39
N ILE A 366 9.90 3.53 26.52
CA ILE A 366 10.79 3.02 25.47
C ILE A 366 10.00 2.72 24.19
N ASN A 367 8.84 2.08 24.31
CA ASN A 367 7.98 1.78 23.15
C ASN A 367 7.49 3.07 22.47
N VAL A 368 7.07 4.07 23.24
CA VAL A 368 6.68 5.39 22.71
C VAL A 368 7.87 6.06 22.03
N ALA A 369 9.06 6.03 22.61
CA ALA A 369 10.27 6.59 22.00
C ALA A 369 10.57 5.94 20.64
N PHE A 370 10.51 4.62 20.54
CA PHE A 370 10.66 3.95 19.25
C PHE A 370 9.50 4.23 18.27
N SER A 371 8.27 4.42 18.76
CA SER A 371 7.15 4.85 17.91
C SER A 371 7.36 6.25 17.35
N THR A 372 7.82 7.19 18.17
CA THR A 372 8.19 8.55 17.72
C THR A 372 9.34 8.49 16.71
N LEU A 373 10.33 7.64 16.94
CA LEU A 373 11.43 7.40 16.01
C LEU A 373 10.93 6.87 14.65
N ALA A 374 9.99 5.92 14.66
CA ALA A 374 9.37 5.41 13.44
C ALA A 374 8.59 6.50 12.69
N VAL A 375 7.81 7.33 13.38
CA VAL A 375 7.11 8.48 12.77
C VAL A 375 8.10 9.47 12.16
N PHE A 376 9.23 9.73 12.84
CA PHE A 376 10.29 10.58 12.32
C PHE A 376 10.92 10.02 11.03
N HIS A 377 11.24 8.73 10.99
CA HIS A 377 11.75 8.08 9.79
C HIS A 377 10.74 8.10 8.64
N LEU A 378 9.46 7.85 8.92
CA LEU A 378 8.39 7.89 7.92
C LEU A 378 8.15 9.31 7.39
N ALA A 379 8.17 10.33 8.25
CA ALA A 379 8.06 11.72 7.81
C ALA A 379 9.22 12.14 6.91
N TYR A 380 10.45 11.73 7.25
CA TYR A 380 11.63 11.97 6.42
C TYR A 380 11.52 11.30 5.05
N LEU A 381 11.17 10.01 5.00
CA LEU A 381 11.06 9.27 3.74
C LEU A 381 9.86 9.72 2.91
N GLY A 382 8.73 10.00 3.56
CA GLY A 382 7.49 10.45 2.93
C GLY A 382 7.58 11.84 2.31
N SER A 383 8.50 12.69 2.78
CA SER A 383 8.71 14.04 2.25
C SER A 383 9.11 14.11 0.77
N LEU A 384 9.58 13.00 0.22
CA LEU A 384 9.95 12.87 -1.20
C LEU A 384 8.74 12.78 -2.13
N PHE A 385 7.58 12.37 -1.62
CA PHE A 385 6.36 12.22 -2.40
C PHE A 385 5.53 13.50 -2.28
N ASN A 386 5.96 14.54 -3.01
CA ASN A 386 5.18 15.77 -3.15
C ASN A 386 4.36 15.72 -4.44
N SER A 387 3.13 16.24 -4.42
CA SER A 387 2.25 16.35 -5.59
C SER A 387 2.81 17.23 -6.71
N SER A 388 3.85 18.02 -6.44
CA SER A 388 4.58 18.81 -7.45
C SER A 388 5.56 17.99 -8.30
N VAL A 389 5.87 16.74 -7.92
CA VAL A 389 6.78 15.88 -8.69
C VAL A 389 6.04 15.19 -9.84
N ASP A 390 4.72 15.02 -9.74
CA ASP A 390 3.87 14.45 -10.82
C ASP A 390 3.71 15.39 -12.04
N TYR A 391 4.20 16.64 -11.96
CA TYR A 391 4.11 17.66 -13.02
C TYR A 391 5.48 18.08 -13.60
N MET A 392 6.59 17.48 -13.15
CA MET A 392 7.87 17.65 -13.83
C MET A 392 7.88 16.70 -15.02
N ASP A 393 8.07 17.22 -16.24
CA ASP A 393 8.23 16.39 -17.42
C ASP A 393 9.36 15.38 -17.19
N ASP A 394 9.03 14.09 -17.30
CA ASP A 394 9.87 12.91 -16.99
C ASP A 394 11.07 12.71 -17.94
N ASP A 395 11.39 13.69 -18.80
CA ASP A 395 12.40 13.53 -19.86
C ASP A 395 13.85 13.49 -19.34
N GLU A 396 14.09 13.76 -18.04
CA GLU A 396 15.40 13.57 -17.41
C GLU A 396 15.31 12.88 -16.03
N GLU A 397 15.44 11.55 -16.00
CA GLU A 397 15.63 10.74 -14.77
C GLU A 397 16.76 11.30 -13.87
N SER A 398 17.70 12.03 -14.47
CA SER A 398 18.79 12.74 -13.80
C SER A 398 18.29 13.89 -12.90
N ASP A 399 17.29 14.65 -13.34
CA ASP A 399 16.71 15.78 -12.58
C ASP A 399 15.86 15.29 -11.40
N VAL A 400 15.19 14.16 -11.61
CA VAL A 400 14.38 13.45 -10.62
C VAL A 400 15.29 12.96 -9.48
N ALA A 401 16.37 12.23 -9.79
CA ALA A 401 17.36 11.80 -8.80
C ALA A 401 18.04 12.98 -8.05
N ASN A 402 18.38 14.05 -8.76
CA ASN A 402 18.93 15.27 -8.17
C ASN A 402 17.96 15.92 -7.17
N HIS A 403 16.67 15.98 -7.50
CA HIS A 403 15.65 16.49 -6.60
C HIS A 403 15.52 15.64 -5.32
N THR A 404 15.58 14.31 -5.41
CA THR A 404 15.62 13.42 -4.23
C THR A 404 16.78 13.74 -3.30
N ILE A 405 17.99 13.81 -3.87
CA ILE A 405 19.22 14.06 -3.13
C ILE A 405 19.18 15.45 -2.50
N GLN A 406 18.66 16.44 -3.22
CA GLN A 406 18.50 17.80 -2.72
C GLN A 406 17.55 17.86 -1.51
N LYS A 407 16.38 17.21 -1.58
CA LYS A 407 15.43 17.15 -0.46
C LYS A 407 16.02 16.51 0.79
N TRP A 408 16.75 15.40 0.63
CA TRP A 408 17.46 14.76 1.73
C TRP A 408 18.60 15.62 2.30
N SER A 409 19.29 16.35 1.44
CA SER A 409 20.32 17.32 1.83
C SER A 409 19.73 18.49 2.65
N GLU A 410 18.55 19.01 2.27
CA GLU A 410 17.83 20.06 3.01
C GLU A 410 17.44 19.65 4.44
N LEU A 411 17.14 18.35 4.62
CA LEU A 411 16.88 17.70 5.92
C LEU A 411 18.16 17.21 6.61
N SER A 412 19.33 17.49 6.03
CA SER A 412 20.66 17.14 6.55
C SER A 412 20.86 15.64 6.76
N TRP A 413 20.23 14.79 5.93
CA TRP A 413 20.33 13.33 6.03
C TRP A 413 19.98 12.78 7.43
N ALA A 414 19.18 13.51 8.21
CA ALA A 414 19.04 13.27 9.65
C ALA A 414 18.56 11.85 9.99
N SER A 415 17.61 11.32 9.22
CA SER A 415 17.10 9.95 9.38
C SER A 415 18.20 8.89 9.20
N HIS A 416 19.05 9.06 8.18
CA HIS A 416 20.19 8.17 7.93
C HIS A 416 21.22 8.24 9.07
N TRP A 417 21.54 9.43 9.56
CA TRP A 417 22.44 9.60 10.70
C TRP A 417 21.91 8.99 12.00
N VAL A 418 20.62 9.16 12.28
CA VAL A 418 19.96 8.56 13.45
C VAL A 418 19.97 7.04 13.34
N THR A 419 19.74 6.50 12.15
CA THR A 419 19.81 5.05 11.86
C THR A 419 21.22 4.51 12.08
N PHE A 420 22.24 5.23 11.59
CA PHE A 420 23.64 4.91 11.84
C PHE A 420 23.96 4.93 13.34
N GLY A 421 23.49 5.94 14.08
CA GLY A 421 23.62 6.00 15.54
C GLY A 421 22.97 4.81 16.25
N CYS A 422 21.76 4.40 15.83
CA CYS A 422 21.09 3.20 16.35
C CYS A 422 21.88 1.92 16.05
N TRP A 423 22.51 1.84 14.88
CA TRP A 423 23.37 0.70 14.51
C TRP A 423 24.65 0.65 15.33
N VAL A 424 25.32 1.80 15.55
CA VAL A 424 26.49 1.90 16.43
C VAL A 424 26.12 1.50 17.86
N LEU A 425 25.00 2.02 18.37
CA LEU A 425 24.47 1.64 19.68
C LEU A 425 24.23 0.13 19.78
N TYR A 426 23.59 -0.46 18.76
CA TYR A 426 23.41 -1.90 18.68
C TYR A 426 24.74 -2.67 18.73
N ARG A 427 25.79 -2.17 18.06
CA ARG A 427 27.12 -2.79 18.03
C ARG A 427 27.90 -2.65 19.34
N ILE A 428 27.72 -1.55 20.07
CA ILE A 428 28.34 -1.34 21.38
C ILE A 428 27.70 -2.21 22.45
N ILE A 429 26.39 -2.45 22.33
CA ILE A 429 25.61 -3.28 23.25
C ILE A 429 25.81 -4.79 22.98
N LEU A 430 26.50 -5.15 21.88
CA LEU A 430 26.82 -6.51 21.48
C LEU A 430 28.08 -7.01 22.19
#